data_AF-A0A7Y2MTU2-F1
#
_entry.id   AF-A0A7Y2MTU2-F1
#
_cell.length_a   1.000
_cell.length_b   1.000
_cell.length_c   1.000
_cell.angle_alpha   90.00
_cell.angle_beta   90.00
_cell.angle_gamma   90.00
#
_symmetry.space_group_name_H-M   'P 1'
#
loop_
_entity.id
_entity.type
_entity.pdbx_description
1 polymer ?
#
loop_
_entity_poly.entity_id
_entity_poly.type
_entity_poly.pdbx_seq_one_letter_code
_entity_poly.pdbx_strand_id
1 'polypeptide(L)'
;MGHRDRRHIWIPCAVACAIVLSACTSDDVPVVPIDDPVPEDSIQQWSDPSAWPGGAVPAAGQAVVIPQGTTVELDVSPPALGGVTVEGELIVARRDIELTADWILVPGVLRVGTEAEPFTDRLRITLTGPMNVEAAAGMGSRLIGVPPGGLLEIWGEPRTAWTRLDATAPAGSGTIRVADDVDWEVGDRIAIAPSGFNPLEAEDREITAISGRTVTLDAALSHHHYGEIQNIVGRSVDQRAEVLLLNRSVTIRGLGVDDDGNVGPGAADGGGHVMILAGATARIQGVEFVHMGQTGQLGRYPVHWHMAGDV
;
A
#
# COMPACT_ATOMS: atom_id res chain seq x y z
N MET A 1 -29.78 11.66 81.76
CA MET A 1 -29.25 12.86 81.06
C MET A 1 -27.76 12.93 81.36
N GLY A 2 -26.89 12.76 80.34
CA GLY A 2 -25.40 12.92 80.39
C GLY A 2 -24.63 11.97 81.32
N HIS A 3 -24.06 10.85 80.87
CA HIS A 3 -22.79 10.69 80.14
C HIS A 3 -21.55 11.35 80.78
N ARG A 4 -20.70 10.53 81.42
CA ARG A 4 -19.23 10.67 81.55
C ARG A 4 -18.63 9.27 81.68
N ASP A 5 -17.90 8.77 80.69
CA ASP A 5 -16.50 9.05 80.35
C ASP A 5 -15.55 8.03 81.05
N ARG A 6 -15.12 7.01 80.30
CA ARG A 6 -13.95 6.18 80.65
C ARG A 6 -13.02 6.11 79.44
N ARG A 7 -11.89 6.79 79.60
CA ARG A 7 -10.73 6.79 78.71
C ARG A 7 -9.96 5.49 78.89
N HIS A 8 -9.63 4.81 77.78
CA HIS A 8 -8.52 3.86 77.74
C HIS A 8 -7.73 4.07 76.44
N ILE A 9 -6.60 4.77 76.61
CA ILE A 9 -5.23 4.48 76.16
C ILE A 9 -5.07 3.68 74.86
N TRP A 10 -4.40 4.34 73.92
CA TRP A 10 -3.84 3.86 72.65
C TRP A 10 -2.62 2.94 72.82
N ILE A 11 -2.54 1.90 71.98
CA ILE A 11 -1.30 1.25 71.52
C ILE A 11 -1.43 1.12 69.99
N PRO A 12 -0.46 1.60 69.18
CA PRO A 12 -0.58 1.58 67.73
C PRO A 12 -0.16 0.22 67.17
N CYS A 13 -1.05 -0.45 66.44
CA CYS A 13 -0.68 -1.54 65.54
C CYS A 13 -0.37 -0.95 64.15
N ALA A 14 0.90 -1.03 63.75
CA ALA A 14 1.32 -0.82 62.38
C ALA A 14 0.72 -1.91 61.48
N VAL A 15 -0.18 -1.52 60.58
CA VAL A 15 -0.62 -2.39 59.48
C VAL A 15 0.24 -2.06 58.27
N ALA A 16 1.14 -2.99 57.95
CA ALA A 16 1.81 -3.02 56.65
C ALA A 16 0.76 -3.37 55.58
N CYS A 17 0.34 -2.37 54.81
CA CYS A 17 -0.52 -2.56 53.67
C CYS A 17 0.36 -3.01 52.49
N ALA A 18 0.29 -4.30 52.15
CA ALA A 18 0.94 -4.84 50.97
C ALA A 18 0.24 -4.26 49.72
N ILE A 19 0.97 -3.42 48.98
CA ILE A 19 0.57 -2.95 47.65
C ILE A 19 0.74 -4.13 46.70
N VAL A 20 -0.38 -4.76 46.34
CA VAL A 20 -0.41 -5.69 45.20
C VAL A 20 -0.49 -4.81 43.96
N LEU A 21 0.65 -4.67 43.28
CA LEU A 21 0.70 -4.22 41.89
C LEU A 21 -0.01 -5.27 41.03
N SER A 22 -1.33 -5.08 40.85
CA SER A 22 -2.05 -5.77 39.79
C SER A 22 -1.62 -5.11 38.49
N ALA A 23 -0.68 -5.75 37.80
CA ALA A 23 -0.34 -5.42 36.43
C ALA A 23 -1.64 -5.45 35.62
N CYS A 24 -2.01 -4.30 35.05
CA CYS A 24 -2.98 -4.26 33.96
C CYS A 24 -2.31 -5.02 32.81
N THR A 25 -2.73 -6.26 32.60
CA THR A 25 -2.39 -7.01 31.40
C THR A 25 -2.91 -6.19 30.23
N SER A 26 -2.02 -5.81 29.33
CA SER A 26 -2.36 -5.21 28.04
C SER A 26 -3.51 -5.98 27.44
N ASP A 27 -4.58 -5.27 27.08
CA ASP A 27 -5.69 -5.81 26.34
C ASP A 27 -5.15 -6.62 25.15
N ASP A 28 -5.50 -7.91 25.13
CA ASP A 28 -5.37 -8.76 23.96
C ASP A 28 -6.20 -8.11 22.84
N VAL A 29 -5.54 -7.35 21.96
CA VAL A 29 -6.10 -7.05 20.65
C VAL A 29 -6.24 -8.41 19.97
N PRO A 30 -7.45 -8.86 19.62
CA PRO A 30 -7.62 -10.12 18.93
C PRO A 30 -6.82 -10.07 17.63
N VAL A 31 -5.76 -10.87 17.56
CA VAL A 31 -5.02 -11.11 16.32
C VAL A 31 -5.98 -11.84 15.41
N VAL A 32 -6.43 -11.17 14.34
CA VAL A 32 -7.23 -11.81 13.29
C VAL A 32 -6.41 -12.99 12.75
N PRO A 33 -6.92 -14.23 12.79
CA PRO A 33 -6.22 -15.39 12.24
C PRO A 33 -5.88 -15.12 10.78
N ILE A 34 -4.59 -15.20 10.47
CA ILE A 34 -4.02 -14.65 9.25
C ILE A 34 -4.24 -15.58 8.04
N ASP A 35 -4.38 -16.90 8.28
CA ASP A 35 -4.28 -17.91 7.22
C ASP A 35 -5.44 -18.94 7.20
N ASP A 36 -6.53 -18.71 7.92
CA ASP A 36 -7.68 -19.62 7.80
C ASP A 36 -8.49 -19.28 6.54
N PRO A 37 -8.59 -20.19 5.55
CA PRO A 37 -9.38 -19.93 4.35
C PRO A 37 -10.85 -19.75 4.74
N VAL A 38 -11.43 -18.61 4.38
CA VAL A 38 -12.87 -18.38 4.48
C VAL A 38 -13.58 -19.42 3.61
N PRO A 39 -14.52 -20.22 4.14
CA PRO A 39 -15.28 -21.17 3.32
C PRO A 39 -15.96 -20.45 2.15
N GLU A 40 -15.75 -20.90 0.91
CA GLU A 40 -16.27 -20.23 -0.31
C GLU A 40 -17.80 -20.01 -0.25
N ASP A 41 -18.54 -20.92 0.38
CA ASP A 41 -20.00 -20.84 0.57
C ASP A 41 -20.46 -19.66 1.48
N SER A 42 -19.52 -18.93 2.09
CA SER A 42 -19.78 -17.77 2.96
C SER A 42 -19.39 -16.43 2.35
N ILE A 43 -18.83 -16.43 1.14
CA ILE A 43 -18.38 -15.23 0.43
C ILE A 43 -19.54 -14.63 -0.37
N GLN A 44 -19.87 -13.37 -0.09
CA GLN A 44 -20.89 -12.63 -0.81
C GLN A 44 -20.25 -11.89 -2.00
N GLN A 45 -20.89 -11.91 -3.16
CA GLN A 45 -20.40 -11.21 -4.33
C GLN A 45 -20.77 -9.72 -4.25
N TRP A 46 -19.84 -8.81 -4.54
CA TRP A 46 -20.11 -7.37 -4.59
C TRP A 46 -21.26 -7.06 -5.56
N SER A 47 -21.32 -7.78 -6.67
CA SER A 47 -22.38 -7.64 -7.69
C SER A 47 -23.75 -8.13 -7.26
N ASP A 48 -23.87 -8.92 -6.18
CA ASP A 48 -25.15 -9.39 -5.66
C ASP A 48 -25.82 -8.33 -4.79
N PRO A 49 -27.02 -7.82 -5.15
CA PRO A 49 -27.75 -6.88 -4.31
C PRO A 49 -28.02 -7.40 -2.89
N SER A 50 -28.07 -8.72 -2.69
CA SER A 50 -28.28 -9.34 -1.38
C SER A 50 -27.11 -9.13 -0.40
N ALA A 51 -25.92 -8.82 -0.91
CA ALA A 51 -24.75 -8.50 -0.10
C ALA A 51 -24.85 -7.12 0.60
N TRP A 52 -25.77 -6.28 0.14
CA TRP A 52 -25.83 -4.87 0.55
C TRP A 52 -27.07 -4.56 1.40
N PRO A 53 -26.91 -3.75 2.45
CA PRO A 53 -28.04 -3.19 3.19
C PRO A 53 -28.98 -2.45 2.24
N GLY A 54 -30.25 -2.90 2.17
CA GLY A 54 -31.25 -2.32 1.27
C GLY A 54 -31.45 -3.06 -0.05
N GLY A 55 -30.71 -4.15 -0.30
CA GLY A 55 -30.95 -5.02 -1.45
C GLY A 55 -30.56 -4.38 -2.79
N ALA A 56 -29.57 -3.49 -2.79
CA ALA A 56 -29.11 -2.76 -3.96
C ALA A 56 -27.59 -2.56 -3.91
N VAL A 57 -26.92 -2.83 -5.02
CA VAL A 57 -25.48 -2.60 -5.19
C VAL A 57 -25.18 -1.10 -5.11
N PRO A 58 -24.05 -0.68 -4.48
CA PRO A 58 -23.67 0.71 -4.34
C PRO A 58 -23.61 1.48 -5.65
N ALA A 59 -24.24 2.65 -5.67
CA ALA A 59 -24.23 3.60 -6.76
C ALA A 59 -23.07 4.60 -6.65
N ALA A 60 -22.83 5.33 -7.74
CA ALA A 60 -21.80 6.37 -7.81
C ALA A 60 -21.93 7.39 -6.67
N GLY A 61 -20.80 7.72 -6.04
CA GLY A 61 -20.70 8.68 -4.94
C GLY A 61 -21.21 8.16 -3.58
N GLN A 62 -21.76 6.94 -3.51
CA GLN A 62 -22.17 6.38 -2.22
C GLN A 62 -20.95 5.92 -1.42
N ALA A 63 -20.97 6.18 -0.12
CA ALA A 63 -20.05 5.56 0.83
C ALA A 63 -20.66 4.26 1.34
N VAL A 64 -19.86 3.21 1.44
CA VAL A 64 -20.32 1.84 1.75
C VAL A 64 -19.58 1.27 2.94
N VAL A 65 -20.24 0.38 3.66
CA VAL A 65 -19.65 -0.36 4.79
C VAL A 65 -19.82 -1.85 4.53
N ILE A 66 -18.73 -2.59 4.56
CA ILE A 66 -18.73 -4.06 4.62
C ILE A 66 -18.71 -4.42 6.11
N PRO A 67 -19.83 -4.92 6.68
CA PRO A 67 -19.97 -5.07 8.12
C PRO A 67 -19.12 -6.21 8.69
N GLN A 68 -18.79 -6.11 9.97
CA GLN A 68 -18.07 -7.16 10.68
C GLN A 68 -18.77 -8.53 10.54
N GLY A 69 -17.96 -9.58 10.34
CA GLY A 69 -18.46 -10.95 10.19
C GLY A 69 -18.99 -11.28 8.80
N THR A 70 -18.86 -10.36 7.83
CA THR A 70 -19.15 -10.62 6.42
C THR A 70 -17.86 -10.60 5.60
N THR A 71 -17.82 -11.43 4.56
CA THR A 71 -16.78 -11.42 3.54
C THR A 71 -17.43 -11.07 2.21
N VAL A 72 -16.94 -10.01 1.57
CA VAL A 72 -17.41 -9.57 0.26
C VAL A 72 -16.27 -9.72 -0.74
N GLU A 73 -16.53 -10.39 -1.86
CA GLU A 73 -15.62 -10.47 -2.99
C GLU A 73 -15.95 -9.38 -4.01
N LEU A 74 -14.96 -8.54 -4.34
CA LEU A 74 -15.04 -7.51 -5.36
C LEU A 74 -14.90 -8.15 -6.76
N ASP A 75 -16.02 -8.62 -7.29
CA ASP A 75 -16.13 -9.39 -8.53
C ASP A 75 -16.46 -8.55 -9.77
N VAL A 76 -16.72 -7.25 -9.57
CA VAL A 76 -17.01 -6.27 -10.61
C VAL A 76 -16.29 -4.96 -10.31
N SER A 77 -16.01 -4.16 -11.34
CA SER A 77 -15.56 -2.78 -11.14
C SER A 77 -16.78 -1.91 -10.78
N PRO A 78 -16.91 -1.41 -9.54
CA PRO A 78 -18.04 -0.57 -9.15
C PRO A 78 -17.95 0.81 -9.80
N PRO A 79 -19.05 1.58 -9.87
CA PRO A 79 -18.96 3.01 -10.15
C PRO A 79 -18.08 3.71 -9.10
N ALA A 80 -17.55 4.89 -9.42
CA ALA A 80 -16.74 5.66 -8.47
C ALA A 80 -17.51 5.94 -7.16
N LEU A 81 -16.96 5.49 -6.02
CA LEU A 81 -17.61 5.52 -4.71
C LEU A 81 -17.17 6.74 -3.89
N GLY A 82 -18.04 7.18 -2.97
CA GLY A 82 -17.70 8.21 -1.99
C GLY A 82 -16.85 7.71 -0.82
N GLY A 83 -16.66 6.39 -0.70
CA GLY A 83 -15.85 5.79 0.34
C GLY A 83 -16.14 4.30 0.56
N VAL A 84 -15.15 3.54 1.03
CA VAL A 84 -15.29 2.12 1.34
C VAL A 84 -14.75 1.87 2.75
N THR A 85 -15.63 1.57 3.71
CA THR A 85 -15.23 1.07 5.04
C THR A 85 -15.33 -0.45 5.08
N VAL A 86 -14.24 -1.12 5.43
CA VAL A 86 -14.16 -2.58 5.51
C VAL A 86 -14.07 -2.99 6.98
N GLU A 87 -15.19 -3.22 7.67
CA GLU A 87 -15.23 -3.74 9.04
C GLU A 87 -15.19 -5.28 9.09
N GLY A 88 -15.70 -5.93 8.04
CA GLY A 88 -15.53 -7.35 7.77
C GLY A 88 -14.28 -7.62 6.93
N GLU A 89 -14.45 -8.35 5.84
CA GLU A 89 -13.38 -8.66 4.89
C GLU A 89 -13.79 -8.30 3.46
N LEU A 90 -12.89 -7.64 2.73
CA LEU A 90 -12.98 -7.37 1.30
C LEU A 90 -11.87 -8.14 0.58
N ILE A 91 -12.26 -9.08 -0.28
CA ILE A 91 -11.34 -9.86 -1.12
C ILE A 91 -11.50 -9.37 -2.56
N VAL A 92 -10.40 -9.23 -3.30
CA VAL A 92 -10.48 -8.92 -4.74
C VAL A 92 -10.53 -10.19 -5.56
N ALA A 93 -11.56 -10.32 -6.41
CA ALA A 93 -11.70 -11.46 -7.31
C ALA A 93 -10.55 -11.52 -8.33
N ARG A 94 -10.19 -12.73 -8.75
CA ARG A 94 -9.13 -13.02 -9.76
C ARG A 94 -9.53 -12.59 -11.16
N ARG A 95 -9.52 -11.28 -11.40
CA ARG A 95 -9.86 -10.65 -12.67
C ARG A 95 -9.45 -9.19 -12.67
N ASP A 96 -9.50 -8.58 -13.85
CA ASP A 96 -9.34 -7.14 -13.98
C ASP A 96 -10.43 -6.38 -13.21
N ILE A 97 -10.00 -5.53 -12.27
CA ILE A 97 -10.85 -4.71 -11.41
C ILE A 97 -10.32 -3.27 -11.33
N GLU A 98 -11.22 -2.31 -11.50
CA GLU A 98 -10.98 -0.91 -11.20
C GLU A 98 -11.86 -0.48 -10.01
N LEU A 99 -11.21 -0.08 -8.92
CA LEU A 99 -11.86 0.45 -7.72
C LEU A 99 -11.51 1.93 -7.60
N THR A 100 -12.50 2.79 -7.83
CA THR A 100 -12.36 4.23 -7.61
C THR A 100 -13.16 4.61 -6.37
N ALA A 101 -12.50 5.25 -5.41
CA ALA A 101 -13.15 5.70 -4.18
C ALA A 101 -12.50 6.98 -3.66
N ASP A 102 -13.27 7.80 -2.94
CA ASP A 102 -12.69 8.97 -2.29
C ASP A 102 -11.66 8.59 -1.21
N TRP A 103 -11.94 7.49 -0.50
CA TRP A 103 -11.08 6.86 0.50
C TRP A 103 -11.46 5.40 0.70
N ILE A 104 -10.54 4.63 1.28
CA ILE A 104 -10.76 3.26 1.75
C ILE A 104 -10.26 3.17 3.20
N LEU A 105 -11.11 2.73 4.12
CA LEU A 105 -10.78 2.54 5.52
C LEU A 105 -10.91 1.05 5.86
N VAL A 106 -9.90 0.47 6.48
CA VAL A 106 -9.77 -0.98 6.66
C VAL A 106 -9.64 -1.35 8.14
N PRO A 107 -10.69 -1.17 8.97
CA PRO A 107 -10.69 -1.67 10.35
C PRO A 107 -10.76 -3.20 10.47
N GLY A 108 -11.23 -3.88 9.42
CA GLY A 108 -11.21 -5.33 9.23
C GLY A 108 -10.07 -5.74 8.30
N VAL A 109 -10.37 -6.45 7.22
CA VAL A 109 -9.37 -7.04 6.31
C VAL A 109 -9.60 -6.59 4.87
N LEU A 110 -8.58 -6.04 4.20
CA LEU A 110 -8.55 -5.88 2.75
C LEU A 110 -7.47 -6.81 2.19
N ARG A 111 -7.89 -7.75 1.32
CA ARG A 111 -7.04 -8.81 0.77
C ARG A 111 -7.03 -8.80 -0.75
N VAL A 112 -5.84 -8.75 -1.33
CA VAL A 112 -5.58 -8.82 -2.77
C VAL A 112 -4.54 -9.91 -3.02
N GLY A 113 -4.99 -11.07 -3.50
CA GLY A 113 -4.15 -12.26 -3.57
C GLY A 113 -3.66 -12.72 -2.19
N THR A 114 -2.80 -13.73 -2.19
CA THR A 114 -2.12 -14.26 -1.01
C THR A 114 -0.65 -14.50 -1.33
N GLU A 115 0.18 -14.79 -0.33
CA GLU A 115 1.58 -15.16 -0.57
C GLU A 115 1.69 -16.43 -1.44
N ALA A 116 0.84 -17.42 -1.18
CA ALA A 116 0.82 -18.68 -1.91
C ALA A 116 0.23 -18.52 -3.33
N GLU A 117 -0.71 -17.59 -3.49
CA GLU A 117 -1.34 -17.30 -4.77
C GLU A 117 -1.37 -15.77 -4.99
N PRO A 118 -0.29 -15.18 -5.53
CA PRO A 118 -0.24 -13.74 -5.79
C PRO A 118 -1.24 -13.31 -6.88
N PHE A 119 -1.72 -12.07 -6.83
CA PHE A 119 -2.64 -11.47 -7.77
C PHE A 119 -1.96 -11.16 -9.11
N THR A 120 -2.38 -11.85 -10.16
CA THR A 120 -1.79 -11.79 -11.51
C THR A 120 -2.64 -10.99 -12.50
N ASP A 121 -3.93 -10.78 -12.22
CA ASP A 121 -4.80 -9.93 -13.01
C ASP A 121 -4.53 -8.44 -12.72
N ARG A 122 -5.21 -7.52 -13.41
CA ARG A 122 -5.00 -6.07 -13.20
C ARG A 122 -5.95 -5.50 -12.15
N LEU A 123 -5.41 -5.07 -11.01
CA LEU A 123 -6.14 -4.29 -10.01
C LEU A 123 -5.65 -2.84 -10.03
N ARG A 124 -6.56 -1.89 -10.26
CA ARG A 124 -6.28 -0.46 -10.13
C ARG A 124 -7.18 0.17 -9.07
N ILE A 125 -6.56 0.65 -7.99
CA ILE A 125 -7.23 1.43 -6.95
C ILE A 125 -6.91 2.92 -7.17
N THR A 126 -7.94 3.74 -7.36
CA THR A 126 -7.81 5.19 -7.56
C THR A 126 -8.47 5.97 -6.43
N LEU A 127 -7.69 6.80 -5.73
CA LEU A 127 -8.13 7.62 -4.60
C LEU A 127 -8.47 9.04 -5.07
N THR A 128 -9.75 9.39 -5.06
CA THR A 128 -10.28 10.60 -5.71
C THR A 128 -10.78 11.68 -4.76
N GLY A 129 -10.76 11.43 -3.45
CA GLY A 129 -11.46 12.24 -2.48
C GLY A 129 -11.05 13.71 -2.51
N PRO A 130 -11.96 14.66 -2.28
CA PRO A 130 -11.59 16.06 -2.24
C PRO A 130 -10.69 16.29 -1.02
N MET A 131 -9.67 17.16 -1.17
CA MET A 131 -8.62 17.32 -0.16
C MET A 131 -9.12 17.81 1.21
N ASN A 132 -10.31 18.43 1.24
CA ASN A 132 -10.97 18.96 2.42
C ASN A 132 -11.89 17.95 3.13
N VAL A 133 -12.04 16.73 2.62
CA VAL A 133 -12.83 15.66 3.25
C VAL A 133 -11.89 14.64 3.85
N GLU A 134 -11.87 14.55 5.19
CA GLU A 134 -11.08 13.56 5.90
C GLU A 134 -11.82 12.21 5.97
N ALA A 135 -11.12 11.15 5.61
CA ALA A 135 -11.65 9.79 5.53
C ALA A 135 -11.93 9.16 6.90
N ALA A 136 -11.13 9.49 7.93
CA ALA A 136 -11.36 9.13 9.33
C ALA A 136 -10.32 9.79 10.26
N ALA A 137 -10.76 10.23 11.45
CA ALA A 137 -9.92 10.51 12.64
C ALA A 137 -8.54 11.19 12.39
N GLY A 138 -8.47 12.22 11.53
CA GLY A 138 -7.23 12.95 11.25
C GLY A 138 -6.22 12.21 10.35
N MET A 139 -6.60 11.09 9.74
CA MET A 139 -5.77 10.35 8.79
C MET A 139 -5.66 11.04 7.42
N GLY A 140 -6.50 12.04 7.15
CA GLY A 140 -6.48 12.86 5.94
C GLY A 140 -7.42 12.39 4.82
N SER A 141 -7.25 12.96 3.64
CA SER A 141 -8.03 12.74 2.42
C SER A 141 -7.28 11.86 1.41
N ARG A 142 -7.98 11.27 0.43
CA ARG A 142 -7.39 10.38 -0.61
C ARG A 142 -6.57 9.24 -0.01
N LEU A 143 -7.18 8.53 0.93
CA LEU A 143 -6.50 7.66 1.86
C LEU A 143 -6.85 6.18 1.62
N ILE A 144 -5.85 5.29 1.73
CA ILE A 144 -6.07 3.94 2.28
C ILE A 144 -5.61 3.94 3.74
N GLY A 145 -6.55 3.76 4.66
CA GLY A 145 -6.32 3.91 6.09
C GLY A 145 -6.51 2.59 6.80
N VAL A 146 -5.50 2.15 7.52
CA VAL A 146 -5.55 0.91 8.30
C VAL A 146 -5.48 1.29 9.79
N PRO A 147 -6.63 1.43 10.48
CA PRO A 147 -6.66 1.71 11.91
C PRO A 147 -6.23 0.49 12.75
N PRO A 148 -6.01 0.66 14.07
CA PRO A 148 -5.58 -0.45 14.94
C PRO A 148 -6.53 -1.65 14.84
N GLY A 149 -5.98 -2.86 14.74
CA GLY A 149 -6.71 -4.11 14.54
C GLY A 149 -6.99 -4.45 13.07
N GLY A 150 -6.82 -3.51 12.15
CA GLY A 150 -6.98 -3.74 10.72
C GLY A 150 -5.82 -4.48 10.06
N LEU A 151 -6.11 -5.17 8.96
CA LEU A 151 -5.16 -5.89 8.13
C LEU A 151 -5.26 -5.45 6.66
N LEU A 152 -4.14 -4.95 6.12
CA LEU A 152 -3.98 -4.70 4.69
C LEU A 152 -3.03 -5.74 4.09
N GLU A 153 -3.54 -6.61 3.23
CA GLU A 153 -2.77 -7.67 2.61
C GLU A 153 -2.85 -7.58 1.08
N ILE A 154 -1.72 -7.27 0.46
CA ILE A 154 -1.61 -7.12 -0.99
C ILE A 154 -0.39 -7.88 -1.48
N TRP A 155 -0.65 -8.94 -2.23
CA TRP A 155 0.34 -9.78 -2.88
C TRP A 155 0.14 -9.69 -4.38
N GLY A 156 0.80 -8.74 -5.04
CA GLY A 156 0.90 -8.70 -6.50
C GLY A 156 1.89 -9.74 -7.03
N GLU A 157 1.82 -10.00 -8.34
CA GLU A 157 2.69 -10.95 -9.02
C GLU A 157 4.18 -10.66 -8.69
N PRO A 158 4.93 -11.66 -8.20
CA PRO A 158 6.35 -11.49 -7.94
C PRO A 158 7.10 -11.33 -9.26
N ARG A 159 7.74 -10.19 -9.44
CA ARG A 159 8.54 -9.86 -10.62
C ARG A 159 9.94 -9.41 -10.20
N THR A 160 10.90 -9.53 -11.10
CA THR A 160 12.24 -8.96 -10.91
C THR A 160 12.12 -7.43 -10.86
N ALA A 161 12.09 -6.85 -9.66
CA ALA A 161 11.75 -5.45 -9.49
C ALA A 161 12.79 -4.48 -10.09
N TRP A 162 14.06 -4.88 -10.08
CA TRP A 162 15.16 -4.10 -10.64
C TRP A 162 16.39 -4.98 -10.89
N THR A 163 17.31 -4.46 -11.69
CA THR A 163 18.66 -4.99 -11.95
C THR A 163 19.59 -3.80 -12.23
N ARG A 164 20.80 -4.05 -12.72
CA ARG A 164 21.74 -3.02 -13.18
C ARG A 164 22.08 -3.23 -14.64
N LEU A 165 22.67 -2.23 -15.27
CA LEU A 165 23.32 -2.42 -16.55
C LEU A 165 24.52 -3.40 -16.43
N ASP A 166 24.75 -4.18 -17.49
CA ASP A 166 25.93 -5.05 -17.69
C ASP A 166 26.91 -4.49 -18.72
N ALA A 167 26.53 -3.39 -19.36
CA ALA A 167 27.37 -2.63 -20.28
C ALA A 167 26.92 -1.16 -20.28
N THR A 168 27.87 -0.25 -20.41
CA THR A 168 27.60 1.18 -20.57
C THR A 168 26.69 1.42 -21.78
N ALA A 169 25.62 2.19 -21.59
CA ALA A 169 24.65 2.57 -22.61
C ALA A 169 24.79 4.06 -22.93
N PRO A 170 25.45 4.43 -24.05
CA PRO A 170 25.57 5.83 -24.47
C PRO A 170 24.22 6.46 -24.82
N ALA A 171 24.14 7.79 -24.73
CA ALA A 171 23.05 8.53 -25.35
C ALA A 171 22.92 8.17 -26.85
N GLY A 172 21.69 8.05 -27.32
CA GLY A 172 21.35 7.55 -28.65
C GLY A 172 21.18 6.03 -28.76
N SER A 173 21.48 5.26 -27.71
CA SER A 173 21.28 3.81 -27.72
C SER A 173 19.80 3.44 -27.66
N GLY A 174 19.34 2.59 -28.57
CA GLY A 174 17.98 2.01 -28.55
C GLY A 174 17.88 0.66 -27.85
N THR A 175 18.98 0.19 -27.25
CA THR A 175 19.06 -1.08 -26.53
C THR A 175 19.90 -0.93 -25.28
N ILE A 176 19.57 -1.69 -24.24
CA ILE A 176 20.39 -1.84 -23.03
C ILE A 176 20.69 -3.32 -22.78
N ARG A 177 21.76 -3.58 -22.02
CA ARG A 177 22.09 -4.92 -21.52
C ARG A 177 22.01 -4.93 -20.01
N VAL A 178 21.22 -5.84 -19.45
CA VAL A 178 21.03 -5.96 -18.00
C VAL A 178 21.93 -7.05 -17.39
N ALA A 179 22.22 -6.92 -16.10
CA ALA A 179 23.14 -7.78 -15.37
C ALA A 179 22.53 -9.15 -15.09
N ASP A 180 21.28 -9.18 -14.66
CA ASP A 180 20.58 -10.40 -14.26
C ASP A 180 19.63 -10.89 -15.36
N ASP A 181 19.23 -12.15 -15.27
CA ASP A 181 18.08 -12.64 -16.03
C ASP A 181 16.81 -12.00 -15.42
N VAL A 182 15.91 -11.54 -16.27
CA VAL A 182 14.68 -10.86 -15.87
C VAL A 182 13.47 -11.61 -16.44
N ASP A 183 12.37 -11.55 -15.71
CA ASP A 183 11.05 -12.03 -16.11
C ASP A 183 10.21 -10.95 -16.80
N TRP A 184 10.82 -9.84 -17.20
CA TRP A 184 10.15 -8.73 -17.88
C TRP A 184 9.59 -9.14 -19.25
N GLU A 185 8.58 -8.42 -19.71
CA GLU A 185 7.85 -8.70 -20.95
C GLU A 185 7.85 -7.49 -21.90
N VAL A 186 7.53 -7.75 -23.18
CA VAL A 186 7.31 -6.68 -24.15
C VAL A 186 6.07 -5.89 -23.75
N GLY A 187 6.17 -4.56 -23.72
CA GLY A 187 5.16 -3.65 -23.19
C GLY A 187 5.40 -3.23 -21.73
N ASP A 188 6.31 -3.88 -21.01
CA ASP A 188 6.68 -3.43 -19.66
C ASP A 188 7.36 -2.06 -19.72
N ARG A 189 7.07 -1.24 -18.71
CA ARG A 189 7.71 0.07 -18.52
C ARG A 189 8.88 -0.08 -17.56
N ILE A 190 10.04 0.42 -17.95
CA ILE A 190 11.24 0.45 -17.12
C ILE A 190 11.74 1.88 -16.91
N ALA A 191 12.40 2.12 -15.79
CA ALA A 191 13.20 3.33 -15.58
C ALA A 191 14.68 2.97 -15.59
N ILE A 192 15.48 3.77 -16.27
CA ILE A 192 16.94 3.73 -16.19
C ILE A 192 17.37 4.89 -15.27
N ALA A 193 17.99 4.54 -14.15
CA ALA A 193 18.40 5.50 -13.14
C ALA A 193 19.58 6.36 -13.61
N PRO A 194 19.69 7.62 -13.15
CA PRO A 194 20.86 8.44 -13.43
C PRO A 194 22.14 7.78 -12.92
N SER A 195 23.23 7.92 -13.67
CA SER A 195 24.57 7.43 -13.27
C SER A 195 25.64 8.52 -13.26
N GLY A 196 25.23 9.78 -13.44
CA GLY A 196 26.06 10.98 -13.38
C GLY A 196 25.74 11.86 -12.17
N PHE A 197 26.11 13.15 -12.28
CA PHE A 197 25.88 14.14 -11.22
C PHE A 197 24.50 14.79 -11.26
N ASN A 198 23.76 14.64 -12.36
CA ASN A 198 22.44 15.23 -12.52
C ASN A 198 21.36 14.18 -12.20
N PRO A 199 20.63 14.32 -11.09
CA PRO A 199 19.59 13.35 -10.72
C PRO A 199 18.36 13.37 -11.65
N LEU A 200 18.25 14.38 -12.53
CA LEU A 200 17.16 14.50 -13.50
C LEU A 200 17.39 13.71 -14.80
N GLU A 201 18.52 13.02 -14.93
CA GLU A 201 18.84 12.20 -16.12
C GLU A 201 18.24 10.79 -16.04
N ALA A 202 17.20 10.60 -15.23
CA ALA A 202 16.42 9.36 -15.20
C ALA A 202 15.53 9.30 -16.45
N GLU A 203 15.33 8.09 -16.98
CA GLU A 203 14.58 7.92 -18.22
C GLU A 203 13.64 6.72 -18.16
N ASP A 204 12.36 6.95 -18.48
CA ASP A 204 11.37 5.89 -18.61
C ASP A 204 11.33 5.37 -20.05
N ARG A 205 11.25 4.06 -20.23
CA ARG A 205 11.14 3.41 -21.54
C ARG A 205 10.15 2.26 -21.52
N GLU A 206 9.54 2.00 -22.66
CA GLU A 206 8.77 0.79 -22.88
C GLU A 206 9.65 -0.26 -23.57
N ILE A 207 9.54 -1.51 -23.13
CA ILE A 207 10.26 -2.62 -23.74
C ILE A 207 9.57 -3.04 -25.03
N THR A 208 10.27 -2.98 -26.16
CA THR A 208 9.74 -3.41 -27.46
C THR A 208 10.21 -4.79 -27.91
N ALA A 209 11.32 -5.28 -27.36
CA ALA A 209 11.81 -6.64 -27.57
C ALA A 209 12.80 -7.07 -26.48
N ILE A 210 12.83 -8.36 -26.16
CA ILE A 210 13.80 -8.97 -25.25
C ILE A 210 14.48 -10.14 -25.95
N SER A 211 15.81 -10.18 -25.89
CA SER A 211 16.63 -11.29 -26.39
C SER A 211 17.70 -11.63 -25.37
N GLY A 212 17.41 -12.59 -24.48
CA GLY A 212 18.24 -12.86 -23.31
C GLY A 212 18.32 -11.61 -22.43
N ARG A 213 19.54 -11.21 -22.03
CA ARG A 213 19.77 -10.00 -21.22
C ARG A 213 19.84 -8.70 -22.02
N THR A 214 19.44 -8.70 -23.29
CA THR A 214 19.36 -7.49 -24.12
C THR A 214 17.91 -7.05 -24.27
N VAL A 215 17.63 -5.82 -23.86
CA VAL A 215 16.32 -5.18 -23.89
C VAL A 215 16.35 -4.08 -24.96
N THR A 216 15.36 -4.10 -25.86
CA THR A 216 15.15 -3.07 -26.89
C THR A 216 14.10 -2.09 -26.40
N LEU A 217 14.36 -0.80 -26.60
CA LEU A 217 13.56 0.30 -26.09
C LEU A 217 12.68 0.88 -27.21
N ASP A 218 11.56 1.48 -26.83
CA ASP A 218 10.66 2.24 -27.70
C ASP A 218 11.29 3.52 -28.26
N ALA A 219 12.17 4.15 -27.48
CA ALA A 219 12.93 5.33 -27.87
C ALA A 219 14.39 5.22 -27.44
N ALA A 220 15.28 5.82 -28.24
CA ALA A 220 16.69 5.93 -27.89
C ALA A 220 16.89 6.70 -26.57
N LEU A 221 17.91 6.34 -25.80
CA LEU A 221 18.28 7.05 -24.57
C LEU A 221 18.74 8.47 -24.89
N SER A 222 18.33 9.43 -24.07
CA SER A 222 18.75 10.84 -24.19
C SER A 222 20.06 11.09 -23.44
N HIS A 223 20.33 10.30 -22.41
CA HIS A 223 21.48 10.42 -21.54
C HIS A 223 22.37 9.18 -21.58
N HIS A 224 23.60 9.36 -21.11
CA HIS A 224 24.56 8.28 -20.95
C HIS A 224 24.32 7.58 -19.62
N HIS A 225 24.26 6.25 -19.65
CA HIS A 225 24.09 5.41 -18.47
C HIS A 225 25.26 4.45 -18.30
N TYR A 226 26.02 4.62 -17.22
CA TYR A 226 27.23 3.85 -16.93
C TYR A 226 26.88 2.42 -16.53
N GLY A 227 27.58 1.42 -17.06
CA GLY A 227 27.22 0.01 -16.89
C GLY A 227 28.38 -0.92 -16.57
N GLU A 228 29.50 -0.39 -16.09
CA GLU A 228 30.70 -1.16 -15.73
C GLU A 228 31.05 -1.04 -14.24
N ILE A 229 31.72 -2.05 -13.68
CA ILE A 229 32.25 -1.99 -12.31
C ILE A 229 33.65 -1.35 -12.35
N GLN A 230 33.90 -0.34 -11.51
CA GLN A 230 35.19 0.35 -11.47
C GLN A 230 36.15 -0.27 -10.45
N ASN A 231 37.43 -0.36 -10.80
CA ASN A 231 38.50 -0.70 -9.87
C ASN A 231 39.30 0.55 -9.50
N ILE A 232 39.09 1.07 -8.29
CA ILE A 232 39.72 2.30 -7.78
C ILE A 232 40.67 1.92 -6.64
N VAL A 233 41.97 2.07 -6.85
CA VAL A 233 43.02 1.80 -5.84
C VAL A 233 42.86 0.40 -5.21
N GLY A 234 42.63 -0.62 -6.05
CA GLY A 234 42.46 -2.01 -5.63
C GLY A 234 41.11 -2.33 -4.97
N ARG A 235 40.13 -1.42 -5.00
CA ARG A 235 38.75 -1.65 -4.54
C ARG A 235 37.78 -1.66 -5.71
N SER A 236 36.86 -2.61 -5.69
CA SER A 236 35.74 -2.68 -6.62
C SER A 236 34.63 -1.73 -6.17
N VAL A 237 34.15 -0.88 -7.07
CA VAL A 237 33.05 0.07 -6.85
C VAL A 237 32.01 -0.15 -7.95
N ASP A 238 30.82 -0.62 -7.55
CA ASP A 238 29.69 -0.79 -8.47
C ASP A 238 28.85 0.50 -8.48
N GLN A 239 28.90 1.23 -9.59
CA GLN A 239 28.12 2.46 -9.84
C GLN A 239 27.27 2.33 -11.10
N ARG A 240 26.97 1.09 -11.50
CA ARG A 240 26.18 0.83 -12.71
C ARG A 240 24.78 1.36 -12.51
N ALA A 241 24.23 1.99 -13.54
CA ALA A 241 22.87 2.47 -13.54
C ALA A 241 21.92 1.32 -13.20
N GLU A 242 21.02 1.57 -12.26
CA GLU A 242 19.94 0.67 -11.93
C GLU A 242 18.85 0.77 -13.00
N VAL A 243 18.23 -0.37 -13.30
CA VAL A 243 17.10 -0.46 -14.23
C VAL A 243 15.94 -1.08 -13.46
N LEU A 244 14.84 -0.35 -13.35
CA LEU A 244 13.71 -0.69 -12.49
C LEU A 244 12.48 -0.99 -13.34
N LEU A 245 11.76 -2.07 -13.03
CA LEU A 245 10.45 -2.34 -13.61
C LEU A 245 9.40 -1.47 -12.89
N LEU A 246 8.63 -0.68 -13.64
CA LEU A 246 7.69 0.31 -13.11
C LEU A 246 6.28 -0.23 -12.91
N ASN A 247 5.75 -0.97 -13.88
CA ASN A 247 4.38 -1.49 -13.83
C ASN A 247 4.28 -2.76 -12.95
N ARG A 248 3.14 -2.90 -12.26
CA ARG A 248 2.78 -4.08 -11.47
C ARG A 248 1.33 -4.47 -11.74
N SER A 249 0.96 -5.71 -11.38
CA SER A 249 -0.42 -6.19 -11.50
C SER A 249 -1.38 -5.42 -10.58
N VAL A 250 -0.89 -4.93 -9.44
CA VAL A 250 -1.65 -4.09 -8.50
C VAL A 250 -1.08 -2.67 -8.50
N THR A 251 -1.93 -1.70 -8.84
CA THR A 251 -1.61 -0.27 -8.79
C THR A 251 -2.50 0.45 -7.78
N ILE A 252 -1.90 1.19 -6.85
CA ILE A 252 -2.58 2.16 -5.98
C ILE A 252 -2.17 3.55 -6.44
N ARG A 253 -3.16 4.38 -6.79
CA ARG A 253 -2.88 5.73 -7.30
C ARG A 253 -3.75 6.81 -6.69
N GLY A 254 -3.18 8.01 -6.61
CA GLY A 254 -3.94 9.24 -6.43
C GLY A 254 -4.41 9.84 -7.75
N LEU A 255 -5.07 10.99 -7.64
CA LEU A 255 -5.28 11.90 -8.76
C LEU A 255 -3.93 12.49 -9.18
N GLY A 256 -3.67 12.46 -10.48
CA GLY A 256 -2.40 12.88 -11.05
C GLY A 256 -2.52 13.13 -12.53
N VAL A 257 -1.37 13.11 -13.21
CA VAL A 257 -1.33 13.13 -14.66
C VAL A 257 -1.86 11.77 -15.15
N ASP A 258 -2.77 11.76 -16.13
CA ASP A 258 -3.16 10.50 -16.78
C ASP A 258 -2.07 10.02 -17.74
N ASP A 259 -2.26 8.83 -18.31
CA ASP A 259 -1.26 8.20 -19.18
C ASP A 259 -1.03 9.00 -20.49
N ASP A 260 -1.95 9.91 -20.83
CA ASP A 260 -1.87 10.82 -21.98
C ASP A 260 -1.21 12.18 -21.63
N GLY A 261 -0.75 12.35 -20.39
CA GLY A 261 -0.13 13.60 -19.95
C GLY A 261 -1.12 14.67 -19.49
N ASN A 262 -2.42 14.37 -19.37
CA ASN A 262 -3.41 15.34 -18.91
C ASN A 262 -3.46 15.40 -17.38
N VAL A 263 -3.44 16.61 -16.84
CA VAL A 263 -3.65 16.85 -15.41
C VAL A 263 -5.15 16.78 -15.13
N GLY A 264 -5.60 15.69 -14.52
CA GLY A 264 -7.00 15.55 -14.10
C GLY A 264 -7.40 16.59 -13.04
N PRO A 265 -8.69 16.93 -12.91
CA PRO A 265 -9.17 17.81 -11.85
C PRO A 265 -8.71 17.31 -10.47
N GLY A 266 -8.14 18.21 -9.67
CA GLY A 266 -7.65 17.89 -8.32
C GLY A 266 -6.26 17.25 -8.25
N ALA A 267 -5.61 16.91 -9.37
CA ALA A 267 -4.25 16.36 -9.40
C ALA A 267 -3.18 17.32 -8.84
N ALA A 268 -3.38 18.62 -8.99
CA ALA A 268 -2.49 19.65 -8.44
C ALA A 268 -2.57 19.75 -6.89
N ASP A 269 -3.61 19.19 -6.28
CA ASP A 269 -3.88 19.36 -4.85
C ASP A 269 -3.12 18.33 -3.98
N GLY A 270 -2.42 17.37 -4.59
CA GLY A 270 -1.64 16.33 -3.92
C GLY A 270 -2.10 14.91 -4.26
N GLY A 271 -1.20 13.94 -4.12
CA GLY A 271 -1.51 12.54 -4.39
C GLY A 271 -2.40 11.87 -3.33
N GLY A 272 -2.66 10.58 -3.53
CA GLY A 272 -3.22 9.72 -2.47
C GLY A 272 -2.14 9.32 -1.46
N HIS A 273 -2.51 8.73 -0.34
CA HIS A 273 -1.54 8.17 0.61
C HIS A 273 -2.09 6.92 1.29
N VAL A 274 -1.17 6.06 1.75
CA VAL A 274 -1.49 4.92 2.62
C VAL A 274 -0.98 5.22 4.02
N MET A 275 -1.84 5.07 5.02
CA MET A 275 -1.49 5.22 6.43
C MET A 275 -1.87 3.97 7.22
N ILE A 276 -0.85 3.33 7.81
CA ILE A 276 -0.98 2.18 8.69
C ILE A 276 -0.75 2.65 10.12
N LEU A 277 -1.77 2.61 10.97
CA LEU A 277 -1.67 3.05 12.36
C LEU A 277 -1.03 1.99 13.26
N ALA A 278 -0.49 2.42 14.39
CA ALA A 278 0.00 1.52 15.43
C ALA A 278 -1.06 0.47 15.83
N GLY A 279 -0.66 -0.80 15.90
CA GLY A 279 -1.57 -1.92 16.17
C GLY A 279 -2.33 -2.45 14.94
N ALA A 280 -2.08 -1.91 13.75
CA ALA A 280 -2.50 -2.50 12.49
C ALA A 280 -1.39 -3.36 11.87
N THR A 281 -1.77 -4.23 10.93
CA THR A 281 -0.84 -5.08 10.16
C THR A 281 -0.93 -4.74 8.68
N ALA A 282 0.21 -4.70 8.00
CA ALA A 282 0.24 -4.60 6.54
C ALA A 282 1.31 -5.52 5.92
N ARG A 283 0.95 -6.20 4.83
CA ARG A 283 1.86 -6.94 3.95
C ARG A 283 1.64 -6.48 2.53
N ILE A 284 2.68 -5.95 1.91
CA ILE A 284 2.59 -5.30 0.60
C ILE A 284 3.76 -5.80 -0.24
N GLN A 285 3.47 -6.56 -1.29
CA GLN A 285 4.44 -7.04 -2.26
C GLN A 285 3.90 -6.85 -3.67
N GLY A 286 4.78 -6.50 -4.62
CA GLY A 286 4.39 -6.42 -6.03
C GLY A 286 3.35 -5.32 -6.31
N VAL A 287 3.40 -4.21 -5.59
CA VAL A 287 2.45 -3.09 -5.73
C VAL A 287 3.15 -1.87 -6.30
N GLU A 288 2.53 -1.25 -7.30
CA GLU A 288 2.93 0.03 -7.85
C GLU A 288 2.17 1.17 -7.15
N PHE A 289 2.89 2.22 -6.72
CA PHE A 289 2.32 3.42 -6.12
C PHE A 289 2.54 4.61 -7.05
N VAL A 290 1.47 5.17 -7.63
CA VAL A 290 1.55 6.23 -8.65
C VAL A 290 0.80 7.48 -8.23
N HIS A 291 1.38 8.66 -8.38
CA HIS A 291 0.77 9.92 -7.91
C HIS A 291 0.35 9.84 -6.44
N MET A 292 1.28 9.36 -5.62
CA MET A 292 1.10 9.17 -4.19
C MET A 292 1.98 10.15 -3.41
N GLY A 293 1.58 10.44 -2.18
CA GLY A 293 2.17 11.46 -1.33
C GLY A 293 1.57 12.86 -1.55
N GLN A 294 1.50 13.64 -0.48
CA GLN A 294 0.99 15.02 -0.49
C GLN A 294 2.11 15.96 -0.06
N THR A 295 2.74 16.62 -1.03
CA THR A 295 3.89 17.50 -0.80
C THR A 295 3.54 18.60 0.22
N GLY A 296 4.41 18.78 1.21
CA GLY A 296 4.24 19.79 2.27
C GLY A 296 3.26 19.40 3.38
N GLN A 297 2.64 18.22 3.32
CA GLN A 297 1.77 17.70 4.37
C GLN A 297 2.47 16.59 5.16
N LEU A 298 2.68 16.82 6.45
CA LEU A 298 3.38 15.87 7.31
C LEU A 298 2.57 14.57 7.47
N GLY A 299 3.23 13.42 7.33
CA GLY A 299 2.60 12.10 7.51
C GLY A 299 1.65 11.72 6.37
N ARG A 300 1.82 12.32 5.19
CA ARG A 300 1.08 12.02 3.95
C ARG A 300 2.05 11.53 2.87
N TYR A 301 2.76 10.45 3.17
CA TYR A 301 3.71 9.81 2.25
C TYR A 301 3.00 8.72 1.41
N PRO A 302 3.59 8.24 0.30
CA PRO A 302 2.99 7.17 -0.48
C PRO A 302 2.56 5.97 0.37
N VAL A 303 3.44 5.54 1.28
CA VAL A 303 3.15 4.57 2.33
C VAL A 303 3.76 5.07 3.64
N HIS A 304 2.98 5.05 4.72
CA HIS A 304 3.38 5.63 6.01
C HIS A 304 2.91 4.76 7.18
N TRP A 305 3.86 4.22 7.95
CA TRP A 305 3.59 3.62 9.26
C TRP A 305 3.58 4.72 10.33
N HIS A 306 2.42 4.96 10.93
CA HIS A 306 2.26 5.99 11.95
C HIS A 306 2.37 5.39 13.35
N MET A 307 3.47 5.73 14.05
CA MET A 307 3.71 5.33 15.43
C MET A 307 3.74 3.80 15.65
N ALA A 308 4.07 3.02 14.62
CA ALA A 308 3.96 1.57 14.63
C ALA A 308 5.07 0.84 15.41
N GLY A 309 6.07 1.55 15.93
CA GLY A 309 7.21 0.93 16.61
C GLY A 309 8.17 0.27 15.61
N ASP A 310 8.67 -0.91 15.95
CA ASP A 310 9.49 -1.73 15.05
C ASP A 310 8.58 -2.39 13.99
N VAL A 311 8.89 -2.14 12.71
CA VAL A 311 8.13 -2.59 11.53
C VAL A 311 8.97 -3.50 10.65
#